data_AF-A0AAW7YS15-F1
#
_entry.id   AF-A0AAW7YS15-F1
#
_cell.length_a   1.000
_cell.length_b   1.000
_cell.length_c   1.000
_cell.angle_alpha   90.00
_cell.angle_beta   90.00
_cell.angle_gamma   90.00
#
_symmetry.space_group_name_H-M   'P 1'
#
loop_
_entity.id
_entity.type
_entity.pdbx_description
1 polymer ?
#
loop_
_entity_poly.entity_id
_entity_poly.type
_entity_poly.pdbx_seq_one_letter_code
_entity_poly.pdbx_strand_id
1 'polypeptide(L)'
;MNELGQTIIENYNTFAPKNMVLEWLKIILTPLSTLIIGIFTIAFTIKNLRKSLLDNLDDKSEWRKKLLELAGKGEIRKEDVHTLRSFVRFKKHDIDDKKELSKFQKTTNMIINYCEFLNQKYYSEDINFNNTPTDKEQEMVRIFARYLLADHWEVLQLSNAEQYKYNCKKGYPNDKYNFIQKFNIIIINILFCKSIDNKVQSWIEKECELYKFTEYRYKEIIPPKPPN
;
A
#
# COMPACT_ATOMS: atom_id res chain seq x y z
N MET A 1 -46.11 17.83 80.27
CA MET A 1 -45.88 18.69 79.10
C MET A 1 -44.39 18.85 78.91
N ASN A 2 -43.90 18.34 77.77
CA ASN A 2 -42.72 18.74 76.98
C ASN A 2 -41.98 17.53 76.39
N GLU A 3 -42.72 16.66 75.68
CA GLU A 3 -42.19 15.68 74.71
C GLU A 3 -42.22 16.25 73.26
N LEU A 4 -42.09 17.56 73.10
CA LEU A 4 -42.12 18.22 71.78
C LEU A 4 -40.82 18.97 71.45
N GLY A 5 -39.75 18.73 72.22
CA GLY A 5 -38.49 19.48 72.10
C GLY A 5 -37.34 18.78 71.36
N GLN A 6 -37.44 17.48 71.04
CA GLN A 6 -36.28 16.71 70.53
C GLN A 6 -36.49 16.03 69.17
N THR A 7 -37.61 16.24 68.49
CA THR A 7 -37.89 15.56 67.20
C THR A 7 -37.62 16.40 65.95
N ILE A 8 -37.03 17.60 66.06
CA ILE A 8 -36.85 18.49 64.90
C ILE A 8 -35.38 18.66 64.45
N ILE A 9 -34.37 18.18 65.19
CA ILE A 9 -32.95 18.48 64.85
C ILE A 9 -32.18 17.34 64.15
N GLU A 10 -32.75 16.14 64.00
CA GLU A 10 -32.01 15.00 63.42
C GLU A 10 -32.30 14.67 61.95
N ASN A 11 -32.52 15.65 61.05
CA ASN A 11 -32.66 15.26 59.64
C ASN A 11 -32.13 16.23 58.57
N TYR A 12 -31.03 16.93 58.84
CA TYR A 12 -30.35 17.74 57.80
C TYR A 12 -28.83 17.51 57.67
N ASN A 13 -28.31 16.41 58.21
CA ASN A 13 -26.94 15.99 57.95
C ASN A 13 -26.86 14.75 57.04
N THR A 14 -27.64 14.72 55.95
CA THR A 14 -27.28 13.88 54.80
C THR A 14 -26.27 14.63 53.94
N PHE A 15 -25.06 14.82 54.46
CA PHE A 15 -23.92 15.17 53.60
C PHE A 15 -23.78 14.06 52.57
N ALA A 16 -23.80 14.42 51.28
CA ALA A 16 -23.55 13.47 50.20
C ALA A 16 -22.27 12.69 50.50
N PRO A 17 -22.27 11.34 50.45
CA PRO A 17 -21.11 10.56 50.83
C PRO A 17 -19.91 11.00 50.00
N LYS A 18 -18.73 11.13 50.62
CA LYS A 18 -17.48 11.64 50.03
C LYS A 18 -17.05 10.92 48.72
N ASN A 19 -17.71 9.81 48.39
CA ASN A 19 -17.44 8.93 47.27
C ASN A 19 -18.53 9.01 46.17
N MET A 20 -19.61 9.79 46.36
CA MET A 20 -20.77 9.83 45.47
C MET A 20 -20.36 10.29 44.07
N VAL A 21 -19.55 11.35 43.97
CA VAL A 21 -19.04 11.85 42.67
C VAL A 21 -18.20 10.79 41.95
N LEU A 22 -17.41 10.00 42.69
CA LEU A 22 -16.61 8.92 42.12
C LEU A 22 -17.49 7.75 41.63
N GLU A 23 -18.57 7.44 42.35
CA GLU A 23 -19.54 6.42 41.94
C GLU A 23 -20.35 6.85 40.72
N TRP A 24 -20.83 8.10 40.70
CA TRP A 24 -21.48 8.69 39.53
C TRP A 24 -20.55 8.73 38.31
N LEU A 25 -19.28 9.08 38.51
CA LEU A 25 -18.27 9.01 37.46
C LEU A 25 -18.10 7.58 36.95
N LYS A 26 -18.00 6.58 37.83
CA LYS A 26 -17.90 5.17 37.42
C LYS A 26 -19.11 4.73 36.61
N ILE A 27 -20.33 5.07 37.04
CA ILE A 27 -21.59 4.73 36.35
C ILE A 27 -21.64 5.31 34.93
N ILE A 28 -21.03 6.47 34.70
CA ILE A 28 -20.95 7.10 33.37
C ILE A 28 -19.76 6.57 32.56
N LEU A 29 -18.59 6.39 33.19
CA LEU A 29 -17.37 5.97 32.50
C LEU A 29 -17.39 4.51 32.06
N THR A 30 -17.98 3.59 32.83
CA THR A 30 -18.03 2.17 32.45
C THR A 30 -18.76 1.93 31.13
N PRO A 31 -20.02 2.37 30.90
CA PRO A 31 -20.69 2.16 29.62
C PRO A 31 -19.97 2.88 28.48
N LEU A 32 -19.42 4.07 28.74
CA LEU A 32 -18.70 4.86 27.74
C LEU A 32 -17.37 4.17 27.35
N SER A 33 -16.66 3.58 28.31
CA SER A 33 -15.45 2.79 28.06
C SER A 33 -15.75 1.53 27.25
N THR A 34 -16.83 0.81 27.56
CA THR A 34 -17.24 -0.37 26.78
C THR A 34 -17.62 -0.01 25.35
N LEU A 35 -18.26 1.15 25.16
CA LEU A 35 -18.64 1.64 23.84
C LEU A 35 -17.39 2.05 23.03
N ILE A 36 -16.43 2.71 23.65
CA ILE A 36 -15.12 3.03 23.03
C ILE A 36 -14.39 1.74 22.63
N ILE A 37 -14.33 0.75 23.52
CA ILE A 37 -13.68 -0.55 23.24
C ILE A 37 -14.42 -1.28 22.10
N GLY A 38 -15.76 -1.25 22.09
CA GLY A 38 -16.59 -1.82 21.03
C GLY A 38 -16.33 -1.18 19.66
N ILE A 39 -16.30 0.15 19.58
CA ILE A 39 -15.97 0.87 18.34
C ILE A 39 -14.54 0.54 17.90
N PHE A 40 -13.58 0.52 18.84
CA PHE A 40 -12.18 0.23 18.56
C PHE A 40 -12.00 -1.19 18.01
N THR A 41 -12.64 -2.19 18.62
CA THR A 41 -12.58 -3.60 18.18
C THR A 41 -13.22 -3.78 16.80
N ILE A 42 -14.36 -3.15 16.52
CA ILE A 42 -14.98 -3.16 15.19
C ILE A 42 -14.06 -2.52 14.14
N ALA A 43 -13.49 -1.34 14.44
CA ALA A 43 -12.59 -0.65 13.52
C ALA A 43 -11.31 -1.45 13.24
N PHE A 44 -10.74 -2.08 14.27
CA PHE A 44 -9.59 -2.97 14.15
C PHE A 44 -9.92 -4.21 13.31
N THR A 45 -11.08 -4.83 13.55
CA THR A 45 -11.55 -6.02 12.82
C THR A 45 -11.75 -5.71 11.34
N ILE A 46 -12.39 -4.59 10.99
CA ILE A 46 -12.57 -4.16 9.59
C ILE A 46 -11.23 -3.94 8.90
N LYS A 47 -10.25 -3.34 9.60
CA LYS A 47 -8.90 -3.12 9.05
C LYS A 47 -8.19 -4.46 8.75
N ASN A 48 -8.24 -5.41 9.68
CA ASN A 48 -7.64 -6.73 9.49
C ASN A 48 -8.36 -7.52 8.39
N LEU A 49 -9.69 -7.46 8.32
CA LEU A 49 -10.47 -8.08 7.25
C LEU A 49 -10.09 -7.52 5.88
N ARG A 50 -9.94 -6.21 5.73
CA ARG A 50 -9.51 -5.61 4.45
C ARG A 50 -8.12 -6.05 4.04
N LYS A 51 -7.17 -6.11 4.99
CA LYS A 51 -5.82 -6.61 4.71
C LYS A 51 -5.85 -8.08 4.30
N SER A 52 -6.59 -8.90 5.06
CA SER A 52 -6.82 -10.31 4.73
C SER A 52 -7.51 -10.50 3.38
N LEU A 53 -8.43 -9.62 2.98
CA LEU A 53 -9.06 -9.67 1.65
C LEU A 53 -8.07 -9.36 0.53
N LEU A 54 -7.20 -8.37 0.70
CA LEU A 54 -6.12 -8.07 -0.25
C LEU A 54 -5.14 -9.25 -0.36
N ASP A 55 -4.75 -9.82 0.77
CA ASP A 55 -3.88 -11.00 0.80
C ASP A 55 -4.58 -12.22 0.17
N ASN A 56 -5.88 -12.42 0.41
CA ASN A 56 -6.67 -13.48 -0.23
C ASN A 56 -6.82 -13.30 -1.75
N LEU A 57 -6.90 -12.06 -2.24
CA LEU A 57 -6.94 -11.78 -3.68
C LEU A 57 -5.60 -12.13 -4.34
N ASP A 58 -4.49 -11.77 -3.68
CA ASP A 58 -3.15 -12.16 -4.12
C ASP A 58 -2.98 -13.69 -4.10
N ASP A 59 -3.37 -14.34 -3.00
CA ASP A 59 -3.31 -15.80 -2.82
C ASP A 59 -4.12 -16.54 -3.90
N LYS A 60 -5.34 -16.10 -4.19
CA LYS A 60 -6.17 -16.68 -5.26
C LYS A 60 -5.65 -16.44 -6.67
N SER A 61 -4.99 -15.31 -6.91
CA SER A 61 -4.41 -15.01 -8.23
C SER A 61 -3.04 -15.66 -8.45
N GLU A 62 -2.41 -16.08 -7.36
CA GLU A 62 -1.02 -16.54 -7.28
C GLU A 62 -0.02 -15.53 -7.90
N TRP A 63 -0.36 -14.24 -7.87
CA TRP A 63 0.37 -13.21 -8.61
C TRP A 63 1.85 -13.14 -8.18
N ARG A 64 2.11 -13.06 -6.87
CA ARG A 64 3.50 -13.07 -6.33
C ARG A 64 4.24 -14.36 -6.63
N LYS A 65 3.56 -15.50 -6.51
CA LYS A 65 4.16 -16.82 -6.76
C LYS A 65 4.61 -16.94 -8.22
N LYS A 66 3.74 -16.58 -9.18
CA LYS A 66 4.07 -16.61 -10.61
C LYS A 66 5.18 -15.63 -10.98
N LEU A 67 5.21 -14.44 -10.39
CA LEU A 67 6.31 -13.50 -10.59
C LEU A 67 7.64 -14.01 -10.01
N LEU A 68 7.60 -14.70 -8.87
CA LEU A 68 8.79 -15.28 -8.25
C LEU A 68 9.33 -16.44 -9.11
N GLU A 69 8.44 -17.31 -9.59
CA GLU A 69 8.78 -18.38 -10.53
C GLU A 69 9.38 -17.80 -11.82
N LEU A 70 8.76 -16.76 -12.39
CA LEU A 70 9.26 -16.07 -13.58
C LEU A 70 10.64 -15.43 -13.35
N ALA A 71 10.85 -14.81 -12.19
CA ALA A 71 12.12 -14.20 -11.82
C ALA A 71 13.25 -15.23 -11.63
N GLY A 72 12.93 -16.46 -11.23
CA GLY A 72 13.88 -17.56 -11.02
C GLY A 72 14.07 -18.47 -12.25
N LYS A 73 13.28 -18.29 -13.32
CA LYS A 73 13.28 -19.21 -14.46
C LYS A 73 14.57 -19.10 -15.28
N GLY A 74 15.19 -20.24 -15.57
CA GLY A 74 16.43 -20.34 -16.35
C GLY A 74 16.23 -19.95 -17.82
N GLU A 75 15.21 -20.47 -18.48
CA GLU A 75 14.88 -20.13 -19.88
C GLU A 75 13.52 -19.45 -19.97
N ILE A 76 13.48 -18.28 -20.63
CA ILE A 76 12.25 -17.51 -20.85
C ILE A 76 11.66 -17.86 -22.21
N ARG A 77 10.44 -18.38 -22.20
CA ARG A 77 9.66 -18.79 -23.38
C ARG A 77 8.57 -17.76 -23.70
N LYS A 78 7.88 -17.96 -24.83
CA LYS A 78 6.76 -17.10 -25.26
C LYS A 78 5.67 -16.97 -24.19
N GLU A 79 5.31 -18.08 -23.56
CA GLU A 79 4.33 -18.13 -22.46
C GLU A 79 4.70 -17.21 -21.28
N ASP A 80 5.99 -17.11 -20.97
CA ASP A 80 6.50 -16.28 -19.87
C ASP A 80 6.40 -14.79 -20.21
N VAL A 81 6.67 -14.42 -21.46
CA VAL A 81 6.52 -13.05 -21.95
C VAL A 81 5.04 -12.61 -21.91
N HIS A 82 4.12 -13.51 -22.28
CA HIS A 82 2.68 -13.27 -22.16
C HIS A 82 2.24 -13.21 -20.69
N THR A 83 2.81 -14.06 -19.83
CA THR A 83 2.57 -14.03 -18.39
C THR A 83 3.01 -12.69 -17.80
N LEU A 84 4.21 -12.21 -18.12
CA LEU A 84 4.68 -10.89 -17.73
C LEU A 84 3.74 -9.77 -18.21
N ARG A 85 3.28 -9.86 -19.46
CA ARG A 85 2.35 -8.89 -20.05
C ARG A 85 1.00 -8.84 -19.35
N SER A 86 0.56 -9.95 -18.77
CA SER A 86 -0.71 -10.06 -18.04
C SER A 86 -0.68 -9.35 -16.67
N PHE A 87 0.51 -9.16 -16.09
CA PHE A 87 0.66 -8.49 -14.80
C PHE A 87 0.56 -6.96 -14.88
N VAL A 88 0.71 -6.40 -16.07
CA VAL A 88 0.62 -4.95 -16.31
C VAL A 88 -0.69 -4.58 -16.98
N ARG A 89 -1.05 -3.29 -16.94
CA ARG A 89 -2.32 -2.80 -17.49
C ARG A 89 -2.45 -3.10 -18.99
N PHE A 90 -3.69 -3.20 -19.45
CA PHE A 90 -3.98 -3.42 -20.87
C PHE A 90 -3.45 -2.27 -21.74
N LYS A 91 -3.73 -1.02 -21.38
CA LYS A 91 -3.22 0.17 -22.07
C LYS A 91 -2.02 0.76 -21.32
N LYS A 92 -1.12 1.37 -22.09
CA LYS A 92 -0.06 2.21 -21.56
C LYS A 92 -0.69 3.39 -20.83
N HIS A 93 0.00 3.88 -19.82
CA HIS A 93 -0.36 5.13 -19.19
C HIS A 93 -0.09 6.27 -20.17
N ASP A 94 -1.13 7.02 -20.50
CA ASP A 94 -1.03 8.21 -21.33
C ASP A 94 -0.33 9.32 -20.53
N ILE A 95 0.58 10.03 -21.20
CA ILE A 95 1.14 11.27 -20.68
C ILE A 95 0.04 12.31 -20.87
N ASP A 96 -0.70 12.58 -19.81
CA ASP A 96 -1.61 13.72 -19.79
C ASP A 96 -0.76 14.97 -19.60
N ASP A 97 -0.96 16.02 -20.41
CA ASP A 97 -0.08 17.22 -20.48
C ASP A 97 0.13 17.93 -19.13
N LYS A 98 -0.65 17.57 -18.11
CA LYS A 98 -0.64 18.16 -16.77
C LYS A 98 -0.01 17.28 -15.69
N LYS A 99 0.32 16.01 -15.95
CA LYS A 99 0.79 15.09 -14.89
C LYS A 99 1.89 14.15 -15.38
N GLU A 100 3.07 14.31 -14.80
CA GLU A 100 4.17 13.37 -15.01
C GLU A 100 3.81 11.97 -14.48
N LEU A 101 4.11 10.95 -15.27
CA LEU A 101 3.92 9.55 -14.88
C LEU A 101 4.81 9.19 -13.69
N SER A 102 4.27 8.41 -12.76
CA SER A 102 5.06 7.84 -11.66
C SER A 102 6.15 6.90 -12.20
N LYS A 103 7.20 6.67 -11.42
CA LYS A 103 8.26 5.71 -11.77
C LYS A 103 7.70 4.32 -12.05
N PHE A 104 6.74 3.88 -11.24
CA PHE A 104 6.01 2.64 -11.47
C PHE A 104 5.27 2.66 -12.81
N GLN A 105 4.51 3.72 -13.10
CA GLN A 105 3.79 3.86 -14.38
C GLN A 105 4.74 3.85 -15.58
N LYS A 106 5.85 4.58 -15.52
CA LYS A 106 6.91 4.56 -16.54
C LYS A 106 7.46 3.14 -16.73
N THR A 107 7.74 2.42 -15.65
CA THR A 107 8.24 1.05 -15.72
C THR A 107 7.22 0.08 -16.31
N THR A 108 5.94 0.19 -15.93
CA THR A 108 4.88 -0.64 -16.54
C THR A 108 4.74 -0.38 -18.04
N ASN A 109 4.90 0.87 -18.49
CA ASN A 109 4.96 1.20 -19.91
C ASN A 109 6.19 0.57 -20.60
N MET A 110 7.36 0.57 -19.94
CA MET A 110 8.57 -0.11 -20.43
C MET A 110 8.34 -1.62 -20.55
N ILE A 111 7.70 -2.26 -19.58
CA ILE A 111 7.33 -3.69 -19.64
C ILE A 111 6.45 -3.97 -20.86
N ILE A 112 5.42 -3.15 -21.09
CA ILE A 112 4.51 -3.32 -22.24
C ILE A 112 5.31 -3.21 -23.55
N ASN A 113 6.12 -2.15 -23.70
CA ASN A 113 6.99 -1.97 -24.88
C ASN A 113 7.94 -3.15 -25.07
N TYR A 114 8.50 -3.67 -23.99
CA TYR A 114 9.45 -4.77 -24.02
C TYR A 114 8.80 -6.09 -24.47
N CYS A 115 7.62 -6.40 -23.92
CA CYS A 115 6.85 -7.56 -24.35
C CYS A 115 6.44 -7.45 -25.83
N GLU A 116 6.03 -6.26 -26.29
CA GLU A 116 5.73 -5.99 -27.69
C GLU A 116 6.97 -6.20 -28.59
N PHE A 117 8.14 -5.71 -28.17
CA PHE A 117 9.41 -5.91 -28.86
C PHE A 117 9.80 -7.39 -28.97
N LEU A 118 9.74 -8.15 -27.87
CA LEU A 118 10.04 -9.58 -27.89
C LEU A 118 9.07 -10.35 -28.80
N ASN A 119 7.78 -10.01 -28.76
CA ASN A 119 6.78 -10.60 -29.63
C ASN A 119 7.06 -10.34 -31.11
N GLN A 120 7.42 -9.10 -31.47
CA GLN A 120 7.75 -8.76 -32.86
C GLN A 120 9.04 -9.44 -33.34
N LYS A 121 10.07 -9.50 -32.48
CA LYS A 121 11.40 -10.01 -32.83
C LYS A 121 11.45 -11.54 -32.93
N TYR A 122 10.71 -12.25 -32.09
CA TYR A 122 10.85 -13.70 -31.92
C TYR A 122 9.59 -14.51 -32.22
N TYR A 123 8.40 -13.90 -32.15
CA TYR A 123 7.14 -14.62 -32.14
C TYR A 123 6.14 -14.15 -33.22
N SER A 124 6.59 -13.36 -34.18
CA SER A 124 5.83 -12.94 -35.35
C SER A 124 5.72 -14.09 -36.36
N GLU A 125 4.57 -14.16 -37.05
CA GLU A 125 4.19 -15.30 -37.91
C GLU A 125 5.14 -15.51 -39.11
N ASP A 126 5.90 -14.48 -39.49
CA ASP A 126 6.83 -14.49 -40.62
C ASP A 126 8.28 -14.90 -40.26
N ILE A 127 8.61 -15.06 -38.97
CA ILE A 127 9.98 -15.38 -38.52
C ILE A 127 10.08 -16.88 -38.20
N ASN A 128 10.96 -17.55 -38.94
CA ASN A 128 11.20 -19.00 -38.87
C ASN A 128 11.42 -19.48 -37.41
N PHE A 129 10.66 -20.51 -37.02
CA PHE A 129 10.64 -21.12 -35.69
C PHE A 129 12.06 -21.45 -35.19
N ASN A 130 12.45 -20.91 -34.03
CA ASN A 130 13.50 -21.40 -33.07
C ASN A 130 14.39 -20.32 -32.46
N ASN A 131 14.11 -19.03 -32.63
CA ASN A 131 14.90 -18.02 -31.95
C ASN A 131 14.37 -17.80 -30.53
N THR A 132 15.08 -18.32 -29.53
CA THR A 132 14.89 -17.95 -28.12
C THR A 132 15.44 -16.55 -27.87
N PRO A 133 14.87 -15.78 -26.93
CA PRO A 133 15.46 -14.50 -26.54
C PRO A 133 16.91 -14.69 -26.06
N THR A 134 17.76 -13.71 -26.33
CA THR A 134 19.17 -13.71 -25.88
C THR A 134 19.24 -13.72 -24.35
N ASP A 135 20.31 -14.21 -23.75
CA ASP A 135 20.48 -14.21 -22.28
C ASP A 135 20.22 -12.84 -21.63
N LYS A 136 20.67 -11.76 -22.27
CA LYS A 136 20.41 -10.38 -21.81
C LYS A 136 18.93 -10.03 -21.83
N GLU A 137 18.20 -10.50 -22.84
CA GLU A 137 16.77 -10.24 -22.98
C GLU A 137 15.94 -11.06 -22.00
N GLN A 138 16.33 -12.32 -21.78
CA GLN A 138 15.76 -13.16 -20.75
C GLN A 138 15.98 -12.55 -19.36
N GLU A 139 17.18 -12.04 -19.09
CA GLU A 139 17.48 -11.36 -17.84
C GLU A 139 16.62 -10.11 -17.62
N MET A 140 16.28 -9.39 -18.68
CA MET A 140 15.40 -8.23 -18.58
C MET A 140 13.98 -8.60 -18.12
N VAL A 141 13.44 -9.72 -18.61
CA VAL A 141 12.17 -10.28 -18.13
C VAL A 141 12.25 -10.57 -16.63
N ARG A 142 13.35 -11.16 -16.15
CA ARG A 142 13.58 -11.41 -14.71
C ARG A 142 13.73 -10.12 -13.91
N ILE A 143 14.39 -9.11 -14.45
CA ILE A 143 14.51 -7.78 -13.82
C ILE A 143 13.13 -7.16 -13.65
N PHE A 144 12.28 -7.19 -14.68
CA PHE A 144 10.91 -6.69 -14.59
C PHE A 144 10.06 -7.47 -13.59
N ALA A 145 10.20 -8.79 -13.53
CA ALA A 145 9.49 -9.59 -12.53
C ALA A 145 9.91 -9.21 -11.10
N ARG A 146 11.23 -9.07 -10.85
CA ARG A 146 11.77 -8.61 -9.56
C ARG A 146 11.34 -7.18 -9.23
N TYR A 147 11.28 -6.29 -10.22
CA TYR A 147 10.78 -4.93 -10.05
C TYR A 147 9.34 -4.93 -9.53
N LEU A 148 8.44 -5.67 -10.20
CA LEU A 148 7.04 -5.75 -9.82
C LEU A 148 6.87 -6.35 -8.42
N LEU A 149 7.65 -7.39 -8.08
CA LEU A 149 7.67 -7.97 -6.73
C LEU A 149 8.11 -6.97 -5.67
N ALA A 150 9.22 -6.27 -5.90
CA ALA A 150 9.78 -5.32 -4.95
C ALA A 150 8.83 -4.14 -4.71
N ASP A 151 8.30 -3.53 -5.78
CA ASP A 151 7.35 -2.42 -5.68
C ASP A 151 6.08 -2.83 -4.94
N HIS A 152 5.49 -3.96 -5.33
CA HIS A 152 4.26 -4.43 -4.71
C HIS A 152 4.44 -4.82 -3.24
N TRP A 153 5.54 -5.52 -2.90
CA TRP A 153 5.84 -5.87 -1.51
C TRP A 153 5.97 -4.63 -0.63
N GLU A 154 6.81 -3.68 -1.04
CA GLU A 154 7.13 -2.52 -0.22
C GLU A 154 5.94 -1.56 -0.10
N VAL A 155 5.15 -1.37 -1.16
CA VAL A 155 3.91 -0.55 -1.11
C VAL A 155 2.89 -1.15 -0.15
N LEU A 156 2.76 -2.47 -0.07
CA LEU A 156 1.81 -3.13 0.82
C LEU A 156 2.27 -3.17 2.29
N GLN A 157 3.56 -2.99 2.57
CA GLN A 157 4.07 -2.86 3.94
C GLN A 157 3.81 -1.46 4.54
N LEU A 158 3.38 -0.48 3.73
CA LEU A 158 3.06 0.86 4.21
C LEU A 158 1.73 0.86 4.97
N SER A 159 1.77 1.32 6.21
CA SER A 159 0.57 1.68 6.96
C SER A 159 -0.15 2.88 6.33
N ASN A 160 -1.43 3.07 6.65
CA ASN A 160 -2.19 4.23 6.16
C ASN A 160 -1.50 5.58 6.45
N ALA A 161 -0.81 5.70 7.60
CA ALA A 161 -0.10 6.93 7.97
C ALA A 161 1.17 7.15 7.13
N GLU A 162 1.94 6.08 6.91
CA GLU A 162 3.12 6.10 6.04
C GLU A 162 2.73 6.35 4.58
N GLN A 163 1.68 5.68 4.10
CA GLN A 163 1.16 5.85 2.74
C GLN A 163 0.60 7.25 2.51
N TYR A 164 -0.07 7.84 3.50
CA TYR A 164 -0.50 9.24 3.44
C TYR A 164 0.69 10.17 3.25
N LYS A 165 1.75 10.00 4.05
CA LYS A 165 2.97 10.82 3.97
C LYS A 165 3.74 10.59 2.68
N TYR A 166 3.82 9.34 2.21
CA TYR A 166 4.37 8.99 0.90
C TYR A 166 3.65 9.73 -0.24
N ASN A 167 2.32 9.68 -0.24
CA ASN A 167 1.50 10.39 -1.22
C ASN A 167 1.73 11.91 -1.15
N CYS A 168 1.81 12.49 0.05
CA CYS A 168 2.12 13.92 0.22
C CYS A 168 3.49 14.28 -0.40
N LYS A 169 4.53 13.48 -0.16
CA LYS A 169 5.87 13.72 -0.74
C LYS A 169 5.89 13.58 -2.26
N LYS A 170 5.01 12.75 -2.82
CA LYS A 170 4.90 12.52 -4.27
C LYS A 170 3.89 13.44 -4.97
N GLY A 171 3.15 14.26 -4.24
CA GLY A 171 2.06 15.06 -4.78
C GLY A 171 0.85 14.23 -5.25
N TYR A 172 0.65 13.03 -4.69
CA TYR A 172 -0.51 12.21 -5.00
C TYR A 172 -1.73 12.59 -4.14
N PRO A 173 -2.94 12.56 -4.72
CA PRO A 173 -4.16 12.86 -3.97
C PRO A 173 -4.40 11.80 -2.88
N ASN A 174 -4.84 12.27 -1.71
CA ASN A 174 -5.15 11.45 -0.54
C ASN A 174 -6.66 11.35 -0.30
N ASP A 175 -7.43 11.38 -1.39
CA ASP A 175 -8.90 11.50 -1.36
C ASP A 175 -9.59 10.21 -0.90
N LYS A 176 -8.87 9.10 -0.92
CA LYS A 176 -9.34 7.79 -0.45
C LYS A 176 -9.62 7.72 1.06
N TYR A 177 -9.15 8.69 1.84
CA TYR A 177 -9.31 8.70 3.29
C TYR A 177 -10.48 9.58 3.72
N ASN A 178 -11.38 9.02 4.53
CA ASN A 178 -12.48 9.77 5.11
C ASN A 178 -11.97 10.78 6.15
N PHE A 179 -12.78 11.78 6.50
CA PHE A 179 -12.41 12.83 7.45
C PHE A 179 -11.83 12.28 8.78
N ILE A 180 -12.53 11.33 9.41
CA ILE A 180 -12.09 10.71 10.68
C ILE A 180 -10.75 9.98 10.51
N GLN A 181 -10.55 9.31 9.37
CA GLN A 181 -9.30 8.61 9.07
C GLN A 181 -8.16 9.60 8.86
N LYS A 182 -8.40 10.70 8.12
CA LYS A 182 -7.42 11.78 7.94
C LYS A 182 -7.00 12.36 9.30
N PHE A 183 -7.95 12.62 10.19
CA PHE A 183 -7.66 13.14 11.53
C PHE A 183 -6.78 12.18 12.35
N ASN A 184 -7.14 10.90 12.39
CA ASN A 184 -6.33 9.87 13.07
C ASN A 184 -4.91 9.75 12.45
N ILE A 185 -4.83 9.74 11.12
CA ILE A 185 -3.55 9.72 10.40
C ILE A 185 -2.67 10.93 10.76
N ILE A 186 -3.25 12.12 10.90
CA ILE A 186 -2.51 13.33 11.29
C ILE A 186 -1.97 13.17 12.71
N ILE A 187 -2.78 12.71 13.67
CA ILE A 187 -2.32 12.46 15.04
C ILE A 187 -1.17 11.46 15.06
N ILE A 188 -1.30 10.32 14.37
CA ILE A 188 -0.24 9.31 14.26
C ILE A 188 1.03 9.90 13.64
N ASN A 189 0.88 10.71 12.58
CA ASN A 189 2.01 11.37 11.94
C ASN A 189 2.71 12.38 12.86
N ILE A 190 1.99 13.04 13.75
CA ILE A 190 2.58 13.95 14.76
C ILE A 190 3.35 13.13 15.80
N LEU A 191 2.73 12.08 16.35
CA LEU A 191 3.32 11.25 17.40
C LEU A 191 4.56 10.47 16.93
N PHE A 192 4.57 9.97 15.69
CA PHE A 192 5.61 9.09 15.15
C PHE A 192 6.34 9.70 13.95
N CYS A 193 6.38 11.04 13.85
CA CYS A 193 6.83 11.78 12.67
C CYS A 193 8.19 11.30 12.13
N LYS A 194 9.19 11.21 13.00
CA LYS A 194 10.57 10.84 12.66
C LYS A 194 10.69 9.40 12.13
N SER A 195 10.03 8.45 12.80
CA SER A 195 10.05 7.04 12.38
C SER A 195 9.38 6.86 11.02
N ILE A 196 8.22 7.48 10.84
CA ILE A 196 7.46 7.43 9.59
C ILE A 196 8.26 8.11 8.46
N ASP A 197 8.86 9.27 8.73
CA ASP A 197 9.67 9.97 7.73
C ASP A 197 10.86 9.16 7.25
N ASN A 198 11.62 8.58 8.17
CA ASN A 198 12.79 7.78 7.84
C ASN A 198 12.41 6.58 6.95
N LYS A 199 11.35 5.87 7.31
CA LYS A 199 10.88 4.71 6.53
C LYS A 199 10.38 5.13 5.15
N VAL A 200 9.60 6.22 5.07
CA VAL A 200 9.09 6.73 3.80
C VAL A 200 10.22 7.25 2.90
N GLN A 201 11.22 7.94 3.45
CA GLN A 201 12.37 8.39 2.65
C GLN A 201 13.19 7.22 2.14
N SER A 202 13.52 6.27 3.00
CA SER A 202 14.24 5.06 2.62
C SER A 202 13.53 4.32 1.48
N TRP A 203 12.20 4.27 1.50
CA TRP A 203 11.43 3.71 0.40
C TRP A 203 11.53 4.54 -0.89
N ILE A 204 11.38 5.86 -0.82
CA ILE A 204 11.49 6.73 -2.00
C ILE A 204 12.86 6.62 -2.67
N GLU A 205 13.92 6.48 -1.87
CA GLU A 205 15.29 6.24 -2.33
C GLU A 205 15.40 4.89 -3.04
N LYS A 206 14.97 3.80 -2.40
CA LYS A 206 14.94 2.45 -3.01
C LYS A 206 14.16 2.41 -4.31
N GLU A 207 12.97 3.02 -4.36
CA GLU A 207 12.16 3.10 -5.58
C GLU A 207 12.91 3.84 -6.70
N CYS A 208 13.68 4.89 -6.35
CA CYS A 208 14.52 5.61 -7.29
C CYS A 208 15.65 4.75 -7.83
N GLU A 209 16.35 4.02 -6.97
CA GLU A 209 17.44 3.11 -7.33
C GLU A 209 16.93 1.98 -8.22
N LEU A 210 15.84 1.34 -7.81
CA LEU A 210 15.20 0.24 -8.52
C LEU A 210 14.75 0.69 -9.93
N TYR A 211 14.14 1.87 -10.02
CA TYR A 211 13.76 2.48 -11.30
C TYR A 211 14.97 2.75 -12.18
N LYS A 212 16.00 3.44 -11.66
CA LYS A 212 17.21 3.79 -12.43
C LYS A 212 17.92 2.54 -12.93
N PHE A 213 18.05 1.51 -12.09
CA PHE A 213 18.66 0.23 -12.46
C PHE A 213 17.87 -0.43 -13.60
N THR A 214 16.54 -0.52 -13.46
CA THR A 214 15.66 -1.12 -14.47
C THR A 214 15.70 -0.36 -15.78
N GLU A 215 15.63 0.97 -15.73
CA GLU A 215 15.69 1.84 -16.90
C GLU A 215 17.04 1.73 -17.62
N TYR A 216 18.15 1.69 -16.89
CA TYR A 216 19.48 1.51 -17.45
C TYR A 216 19.58 0.20 -18.22
N ARG A 217 19.22 -0.93 -17.59
CA ARG A 217 19.26 -2.26 -18.22
C ARG A 217 18.32 -2.38 -19.40
N TYR A 218 17.16 -1.73 -19.34
CA TYR A 218 16.22 -1.65 -20.44
C TYR A 218 16.83 -0.91 -21.67
N LYS A 219 17.46 0.24 -21.45
CA LYS A 219 18.08 1.05 -22.51
C LYS A 219 19.29 0.37 -23.15
N GLU A 220 20.00 -0.48 -22.42
CA GLU A 220 21.09 -1.31 -23.00
C GLU A 220 20.58 -2.29 -24.06
N ILE A 221 19.33 -2.75 -23.93
CA ILE A 221 18.74 -3.78 -24.80
C ILE A 221 17.91 -3.15 -25.92
N ILE A 222 17.10 -2.15 -25.58
CA ILE A 222 16.31 -1.38 -26.54
C ILE A 222 16.87 0.05 -26.55
N PRO A 223 17.82 0.36 -27.46
CA PRO A 223 18.28 1.72 -27.61
C PRO A 223 17.11 2.61 -28.08
N PRO A 224 17.07 3.88 -27.65
CA PRO A 224 16.07 4.81 -28.15
C PRO A 224 16.17 4.88 -29.67
N LYS A 225 15.02 4.84 -30.38
CA LYS A 225 15.00 5.16 -31.81
C LYS A 225 15.63 6.54 -31.99
N PRO A 226 16.57 6.73 -32.94
CA PRO A 226 17.11 8.05 -33.21
C PRO A 226 15.95 9.00 -33.53
N PRO A 227 16.05 10.29 -33.14
CA PRO A 227 15.05 11.26 -33.52
C PRO A 227 15.00 11.33 -35.06
N ASN A 228 13.81 11.10 -35.62
CA ASN A 228 13.52 11.34 -37.03
C ASN A 228 13.55 12.85 -37.33
#